data_AF-A0A4Q2XF75-F1
#
_entry.id   AF-A0A4Q2XF75-F1
#
_cell.length_a   1.000
_cell.length_b   1.000
_cell.length_c   1.000
_cell.angle_alpha   90.00
_cell.angle_beta   90.00
_cell.angle_gamma   90.00
#
_symmetry.space_group_name_H-M   'P 1'
#
loop_
_entity.id
_entity.type
_entity.pdbx_description
1 polymer ?
#
loop_
_entity_poly.entity_id
_entity_poly.type
_entity_poly.pdbx_seq_one_letter_code
_entity_poly.pdbx_strand_id
1 'polypeptide(L)'
;MIHVDDQAHDREYFESCFARFDAHPVLSRCAGRRLAVCLQDTALWIALCLYIKKQGGTVFPLPVDTPLDGARRRAERSGCEALIVAADAESIEVIETGPGNHAHAGTPAGLIQTSSGTGVHASSPAR
;
A
#
# COMPACT_ATOMS: atom_id res chain seq x y z
N MET A 1 -23.07 -3.54 4.11
CA MET A 1 -22.66 -4.73 3.35
C MET A 1 -22.18 -4.27 2.00
N ILE A 2 -21.03 -4.74 1.55
CA ILE A 2 -20.53 -4.54 0.18
C ILE A 2 -20.29 -5.91 -0.45
N HIS A 3 -20.47 -6.03 -1.75
CA HIS A 3 -20.13 -7.24 -2.49
C HIS A 3 -18.79 -7.05 -3.20
N VAL A 4 -17.88 -8.00 -3.02
CA VAL A 4 -16.55 -8.03 -3.62
C VAL A 4 -16.34 -9.45 -4.13
N ASP A 5 -16.03 -9.62 -5.42
CA ASP A 5 -15.82 -10.94 -6.04
C ASP A 5 -16.94 -11.95 -5.72
N ASP A 6 -18.19 -11.49 -5.84
CA ASP A 6 -19.43 -12.22 -5.53
C ASP A 6 -19.63 -12.63 -4.05
N GLN A 7 -18.72 -12.23 -3.15
CA GLN A 7 -18.83 -12.44 -1.70
C GLN A 7 -19.36 -11.20 -0.99
N ALA A 8 -20.27 -11.41 -0.04
CA ALA A 8 -20.81 -10.33 0.78
C ALA A 8 -19.92 -10.10 2.01
N HIS A 9 -19.42 -8.88 2.16
CA HIS A 9 -18.66 -8.46 3.33
C HIS A 9 -19.46 -7.43 4.11
N ASP A 10 -19.67 -7.72 5.40
CA ASP A 10 -20.43 -6.88 6.31
C ASP A 10 -19.51 -6.03 7.19
N ARG A 11 -20.12 -5.32 8.14
CA ARG A 11 -19.38 -4.46 9.06
C ARG A 11 -18.47 -5.27 10.00
N GLU A 12 -18.88 -6.46 10.42
CA GLU A 12 -18.11 -7.30 11.34
C GLU A 12 -16.79 -7.76 10.70
N TYR A 13 -16.81 -8.08 9.41
CA TYR A 13 -15.61 -8.35 8.64
C TYR A 13 -14.62 -7.16 8.69
N PHE A 14 -15.07 -5.94 8.39
CA PHE A 14 -14.20 -4.76 8.40
C PHE A 14 -13.69 -4.41 9.79
N GLU A 15 -14.53 -4.52 10.83
CA GLU A 15 -14.12 -4.32 12.22
C GLU A 15 -13.06 -5.33 12.65
N SER A 16 -13.21 -6.60 12.22
CA SER A 16 -12.24 -7.66 12.47
C SER A 16 -10.90 -7.43 11.74
N CYS A 17 -10.92 -6.89 10.52
CA CYS A 17 -9.70 -6.47 9.82
C CYS A 17 -9.04 -5.28 10.54
N PHE A 18 -9.83 -4.27 10.95
CA PHE A 18 -9.30 -3.08 11.61
C PHE A 18 -8.63 -3.44 12.95
N ALA A 19 -9.22 -4.33 13.73
CA ALA A 19 -8.62 -4.81 14.97
C ALA A 19 -7.26 -5.48 14.75
N ARG A 20 -7.13 -6.28 13.67
CA ARG A 20 -5.83 -6.88 13.27
C ARG A 20 -4.81 -5.80 12.88
N PHE A 21 -5.24 -4.80 12.12
CA PHE A 21 -4.35 -3.71 11.69
C PHE A 21 -3.92 -2.81 12.86
N ASP A 22 -4.80 -2.54 13.83
CA ASP A 22 -4.47 -1.80 15.06
C ASP A 22 -3.46 -2.57 15.92
N ALA A 23 -3.49 -3.91 15.91
CA ALA A 23 -2.51 -4.74 16.59
C ALA A 23 -1.13 -4.76 15.91
N HIS A 24 -1.05 -4.38 14.61
CA HIS A 24 0.19 -4.42 13.86
C HIS A 24 1.04 -3.13 14.10
N PRO A 25 2.31 -3.23 14.55
CA PRO A 25 3.12 -2.06 14.95
C PRO A 25 3.30 -0.99 13.87
N VAL A 26 3.36 -1.41 12.60
CA VAL A 26 3.53 -0.49 11.46
C VAL A 26 2.21 0.13 11.01
N LEU A 27 1.13 -0.66 10.96
CA LEU A 27 -0.16 -0.20 10.43
C LEU A 27 -0.86 0.73 11.41
N SER A 28 -0.79 0.45 12.71
CA SER A 28 -1.27 1.34 13.78
C SER A 28 -0.62 2.73 13.80
N ARG A 29 0.54 2.88 13.15
CA ARG A 29 1.32 4.13 13.09
C ARG A 29 1.48 4.65 11.67
N CYS A 30 0.52 4.40 10.79
CA CYS A 30 0.58 4.81 9.39
C CYS A 30 0.20 6.27 9.10
N ALA A 31 -0.20 7.04 10.12
CA ALA A 31 -0.53 8.46 9.97
C ALA A 31 0.63 9.26 9.36
N GLY A 32 0.37 9.98 8.27
CA GLY A 32 1.39 10.74 7.54
C GLY A 32 2.43 9.90 6.79
N ARG A 33 2.32 8.56 6.83
CA ARG A 33 3.23 7.63 6.14
C ARG A 33 2.71 7.28 4.75
N ARG A 34 3.62 7.00 3.83
CA ARG A 34 3.32 6.42 2.52
C ARG A 34 3.60 4.92 2.53
N LEU A 35 2.60 4.12 2.23
CA LEU A 35 2.65 2.67 2.28
C LEU A 35 2.44 2.12 0.86
N ALA A 36 3.45 1.43 0.33
CA ALA A 36 3.26 0.62 -0.87
C ALA A 36 2.55 -0.67 -0.48
N VAL A 37 1.61 -1.14 -1.29
CA VAL A 37 0.78 -2.29 -0.92
C VAL A 37 0.62 -3.22 -2.13
N CYS A 38 0.89 -4.50 -1.91
CA CYS A 38 0.73 -5.60 -2.85
C CYS A 38 -0.10 -6.70 -2.17
N LEU A 39 -1.40 -6.75 -2.45
CA LEU A 39 -2.35 -7.60 -1.73
C LEU A 39 -3.24 -8.35 -2.73
N GLN A 40 -3.40 -9.66 -2.56
CA GLN A 40 -4.16 -10.50 -3.50
C GLN A 40 -5.66 -10.51 -3.20
N ASP A 41 -6.05 -10.54 -1.92
CA ASP A 41 -7.45 -10.50 -1.50
C ASP A 41 -8.05 -9.10 -1.68
N THR A 42 -9.05 -8.98 -2.57
CA THR A 42 -9.72 -7.71 -2.91
C THR A 42 -10.50 -7.12 -1.73
N ALA A 43 -11.13 -7.94 -0.89
CA ALA A 43 -11.90 -7.44 0.24
C ALA A 43 -10.98 -6.92 1.35
N LEU A 44 -9.87 -7.62 1.60
CA LEU A 44 -8.81 -7.19 2.51
C LEU A 44 -8.13 -5.92 1.99
N TRP A 45 -7.91 -5.82 0.67
CA TRP A 45 -7.40 -4.61 0.03
C TRP A 45 -8.26 -3.39 0.34
N ILE A 46 -9.59 -3.53 0.18
CA ILE A 46 -10.55 -2.47 0.51
C ILE A 46 -10.49 -2.15 2.01
N ALA A 47 -10.47 -3.15 2.88
CA ALA A 47 -10.38 -2.96 4.32
C ALA A 47 -9.12 -2.18 4.71
N LEU A 48 -7.97 -2.55 4.17
CA LEU A 48 -6.69 -1.90 4.41
C LEU A 48 -6.68 -0.46 3.88
N CYS A 49 -7.24 -0.21 2.69
CA CYS A 49 -7.37 1.14 2.14
C CYS A 49 -8.22 2.06 3.03
N LEU A 50 -9.36 1.56 3.50
CA LEU A 50 -10.24 2.31 4.40
C LEU A 50 -9.58 2.57 5.75
N TYR A 51 -8.87 1.58 6.29
CA TYR A 51 -8.13 1.70 7.53
C TYR A 51 -7.02 2.76 7.42
N ILE A 52 -6.15 2.67 6.41
CA ILE A 52 -5.05 3.62 6.21
C ILE A 52 -5.59 5.04 6.00
N LYS A 53 -6.66 5.20 5.21
CA LYS A 53 -7.34 6.48 5.04
C LYS A 53 -7.85 7.04 6.38
N LYS A 54 -8.50 6.21 7.20
CA LYS A 54 -9.01 6.61 8.53
C LYS A 54 -7.88 7.08 9.45
N GLN A 55 -6.73 6.43 9.40
CA GLN A 55 -5.54 6.78 10.19
C GLN A 55 -4.75 7.96 9.60
N GLY A 56 -5.13 8.49 8.44
CA GLY A 56 -4.44 9.62 7.81
C GLY A 56 -3.15 9.24 7.07
N GLY A 57 -3.01 7.98 6.65
CA GLY A 57 -1.90 7.51 5.82
C GLY A 57 -2.17 7.63 4.32
N THR A 58 -1.16 7.30 3.51
CA THR A 58 -1.23 7.30 2.04
C THR A 58 -0.93 5.91 1.49
N VAL A 59 -1.74 5.44 0.55
CA VAL A 59 -1.58 4.13 -0.10
C VAL A 59 -0.99 4.30 -1.49
N PHE A 60 0.00 3.46 -1.83
CA PHE A 60 0.50 3.28 -3.19
C PHE A 60 0.22 1.84 -3.67
N PRO A 61 -0.80 1.64 -4.50
CA PRO A 61 -1.10 0.33 -5.07
C PRO A 61 -0.02 -0.16 -6.02
N LEU A 62 0.42 -1.40 -5.79
CA LEU A 62 1.25 -2.16 -6.70
C LEU A 62 0.45 -3.32 -7.28
N PRO A 63 0.67 -3.70 -8.55
CA PRO A 63 0.12 -4.92 -9.12
C PRO A 63 0.48 -6.14 -8.27
N VAL A 64 -0.49 -7.05 -8.08
CA VAL A 64 -0.36 -8.24 -7.22
C VAL A 64 0.72 -9.21 -7.68
N ASP A 65 1.04 -9.18 -8.97
CA ASP A 65 2.06 -9.99 -9.64
C ASP A 65 3.44 -9.30 -9.66
N THR A 66 3.57 -8.12 -9.04
CA THR A 66 4.87 -7.44 -8.94
C THR A 66 5.83 -8.29 -8.10
N PRO A 67 6.96 -8.76 -8.67
CA PRO A 67 7.94 -9.52 -7.90
C PRO A 67 8.45 -8.71 -6.71
N LEU A 68 8.73 -9.35 -5.58
CA LEU A 68 9.07 -8.69 -4.32
C LEU A 68 10.17 -7.62 -4.46
N ASP A 69 11.26 -7.95 -5.15
CA ASP A 69 12.34 -7.00 -5.43
C ASP A 69 11.88 -5.79 -6.26
N GLY A 70 10.99 -6.03 -7.23
CA GLY A 70 10.35 -4.98 -8.02
C GLY A 70 9.44 -4.10 -7.19
N ALA A 71 8.65 -4.70 -6.29
CA ALA A 71 7.75 -3.99 -5.40
C ALA A 71 8.53 -3.10 -4.43
N ARG A 72 9.60 -3.62 -3.84
CA ARG A 72 10.52 -2.88 -2.96
C ARG A 72 11.14 -1.69 -3.68
N ARG A 73 11.70 -1.89 -4.88
CA ARG A 73 12.27 -0.79 -5.68
C ARG A 73 11.22 0.28 -6.01
N ARG A 74 9.98 -0.11 -6.32
CA ARG A 74 8.90 0.84 -6.62
C ARG A 74 8.46 1.61 -5.37
N ALA A 75 8.39 0.96 -4.22
CA ALA A 75 8.11 1.58 -2.94
C ALA A 75 9.15 2.65 -2.60
N GLU A 76 10.44 2.28 -2.64
CA GLU A 76 11.57 3.19 -2.38
C GLU A 76 11.56 4.38 -3.36
N ARG A 77 11.41 4.13 -4.66
CA ARG A 77 11.37 5.21 -5.68
C ARG A 77 10.18 6.16 -5.54
N SER A 78 9.09 5.70 -4.94
CA SER A 78 7.88 6.50 -4.72
C SER A 78 7.89 7.19 -3.36
N GLY A 79 8.99 7.06 -2.60
CA GLY A 79 9.12 7.61 -1.25
C GLY A 79 8.16 6.96 -0.26
N CYS A 80 7.80 5.69 -0.48
CA CYS A 80 7.09 4.91 0.52
C CYS A 80 8.07 4.52 1.64
N GLU A 81 7.54 4.43 2.86
CA GLU A 81 8.30 4.12 4.07
C GLU A 81 8.14 2.65 4.47
N ALA A 82 7.10 1.98 3.97
CA ALA A 82 6.98 0.54 4.08
C ALA A 82 6.28 -0.05 2.84
N LEU A 83 6.58 -1.31 2.58
CA LEU A 83 5.90 -2.18 1.65
C LEU A 83 5.10 -3.22 2.45
N ILE A 84 3.81 -3.34 2.14
CA ILE A 84 2.92 -4.35 2.69
C ILE A 84 2.68 -5.39 1.62
N VAL A 85 2.93 -6.66 1.94
CA VAL A 85 2.68 -7.81 1.08
C VAL A 85 1.77 -8.78 1.82
N ALA A 86 0.67 -9.20 1.21
CA ALA A 86 -0.17 -10.26 1.79
C ALA A 86 -0.95 -11.01 0.70
N ALA A 87 -1.09 -12.32 0.87
CA ALA A 87 -2.07 -13.11 0.14
C ALA A 87 -3.45 -12.97 0.79
N ASP A 88 -3.51 -13.02 2.12
CA ASP A 88 -4.71 -12.93 2.93
C ASP A 88 -4.46 -12.21 4.27
N ALA A 89 -5.47 -12.18 5.15
CA ALA A 89 -5.41 -11.45 6.41
C ALA A 89 -4.41 -12.02 7.42
N GLU A 90 -4.04 -13.30 7.29
CA GLU A 90 -3.16 -14.02 8.21
C GLU A 90 -1.70 -14.00 7.72
N SER A 91 -1.46 -13.59 6.46
CA SER A 91 -0.14 -13.57 5.82
C SER A 91 0.46 -12.16 5.67
N ILE A 92 0.04 -11.19 6.48
CA ILE A 92 0.51 -9.79 6.34
C ILE A 92 1.99 -9.69 6.69
N GLU A 93 2.80 -9.39 5.70
CA GLU A 93 4.21 -9.05 5.84
C GLU A 93 4.40 -7.55 5.61
N VAL A 94 5.20 -6.92 6.48
CA VAL A 94 5.57 -5.50 6.34
C VAL A 94 7.08 -5.35 6.30
N ILE A 95 7.55 -4.75 5.21
CA ILE A 95 8.97 -4.52 4.93
C ILE A 95 9.20 -3.01 5.00
N GLU A 96 9.92 -2.56 6.01
CA GLU A 96 10.33 -1.15 6.14
C GLU A 96 11.30 -0.78 5.00
N THR A 97 10.95 0.22 4.21
CA THR A 97 11.74 0.66 3.05
C THR A 97 12.66 1.81 3.46
N GLY A 98 13.57 1.51 4.40
CA GLY A 98 14.59 2.43 4.91
C GLY A 98 14.03 3.71 5.57
N PRO A 99 14.89 4.58 6.11
CA PRO A 99 14.46 5.90 6.58
C PRO A 99 14.07 6.72 5.35
N GLY A 100 12.79 6.65 4.96
CA GLY A 100 12.20 7.56 3.98
C GLY A 100 12.56 8.98 4.41
N ASN A 101 13.29 9.71 3.56
CA ASN A 101 14.03 10.91 3.97
C ASN A 101 13.13 12.05 4.47
N HIS A 102 11.80 11.93 4.40
CA HIS A 102 10.88 12.93 4.92
C HIS A 102 9.64 12.23 5.47
N ALA A 103 9.40 12.35 6.78
CA ALA A 103 8.02 12.28 7.25
C ALA A 103 7.25 13.30 6.43
N HIS A 104 6.23 12.87 5.70
CA HIS A 104 5.42 13.73 4.86
C HIS A 104 4.43 14.55 5.71
N ALA A 105 4.91 15.11 6.83
CA ALA A 105 4.16 15.90 7.77
C ALA A 105 3.51 17.07 7.02
N GLY A 106 2.17 17.07 6.98
CA GLY A 106 1.38 18.05 6.25
C GLY A 106 0.95 17.65 4.83
N THR A 107 1.36 16.49 4.31
CA THR A 107 0.76 15.93 3.08
C THR A 107 -0.56 15.25 3.45
N PRO A 108 -1.69 15.60 2.81
CA PRO A 108 -2.96 14.95 3.08
C PRO A 108 -2.89 13.46 2.72
N ALA A 109 -3.54 12.65 3.55
CA ALA A 109 -3.82 11.24 3.28
C ALA A 109 -4.42 11.05 1.89
N GLY A 110 -4.02 10.00 1.18
CA GLY A 110 -4.49 9.81 -0.20
C GLY A 110 -4.08 8.51 -0.85
N LEU A 111 -4.29 8.47 -2.16
CA LEU A 111 -3.92 7.36 -3.03
C LEU A 111 -2.89 7.87 -4.05
N ILE A 112 -1.74 7.21 -4.14
CA ILE A 112 -0.72 7.50 -5.15
C ILE A 112 -1.07 6.75 -6.43
N GLN A 113 -1.25 7.47 -7.53
CA GLN A 113 -1.49 6.89 -8.85
C GLN A 113 -0.36 7.30 -9.80
N THR A 114 0.30 6.31 -10.39
CA THR A 114 1.33 6.55 -11.41
C THR A 114 0.74 6.36 -12.80
N SER A 115 0.96 7.31 -13.71
CA SER A 115 0.72 7.09 -15.14
C SER A 115 1.72 6.08 -15.71
N SER A 116 1.32 5.28 -16.69
CA SER A 116 2.12 4.22 -17.34
C SER A 116 3.39 4.71 -18.06
N GLY A 117 3.63 6.02 -18.13
CA GLY A 117 4.92 6.62 -18.45
C GLY A 117 5.62 5.95 -19.64
N THR A 118 5.07 6.07 -20.84
CA THR A 118 5.79 5.72 -22.08
C THR A 118 6.86 6.78 -22.35
N GLY A 119 7.88 6.84 -21.50
CA GLY A 119 9.04 7.71 -21.70
C GLY A 119 9.86 7.17 -22.87
N VAL A 120 9.81 7.87 -24.01
CA VAL A 120 10.73 7.69 -25.13
C VAL A 120 12.16 7.53 -24.60
N HIS A 121 12.79 6.40 -24.93
CA HIS A 121 14.22 6.19 -24.77
C HIS A 121 14.95 7.39 -25.36
N ALA A 122 15.63 8.18 -24.52
CA ALA A 122 16.63 9.12 -25.01
C ALA A 122 17.71 8.29 -25.67
N SER A 123 17.74 8.31 -27.01
CA SER A 123 18.85 7.82 -27.80
C SER A 123 20.12 8.51 -27.30
N SER A 124 21.05 7.70 -26.78
CA SER A 124 22.40 8.12 -26.43
C SER A 124 23.02 8.89 -27.61
N PRO A 125 23.66 10.06 -27.40
CA PRO A 125 24.47 10.65 -28.45
C PRO A 125 25.67 9.73 -28.67
N ALA A 126 25.78 9.22 -29.91
CA ALA A 126 27.02 8.63 -30.38
C ALA A 126 28.10 9.73 -30.40
N ARG A 127 29.31 9.31 -30.02
CA ARG A 127 30.55 10.09 -29.94
C ARG A 127 30.85 10.95 -31.16
#